data_AF-A0A3M5PKZ3-F1
#
_entry.id   AF-A0A3M5PKZ3-F1
#
_cell.length_a   1.000
_cell.length_b   1.000
_cell.length_c   1.000
_cell.angle_alpha   90.00
_cell.angle_beta   90.00
_cell.angle_gamma   90.00
#
_symmetry.space_group_name_H-M   'P 1'
#
loop_
_entity.id
_entity.type
_entity.pdbx_description
1 polymer ?
#
loop_
_entity_poly.entity_id
_entity_poly.type
_entity_poly.pdbx_seq_one_letter_code
_entity_poly.pdbx_strand_id
1 'polypeptide(L)'
;QQKFALMIGLRDASDGQVVWLTVPSYTLGMAVGEWEAIRAYMEEGPSALPLPMMGENMEEGTVEFFHMCRKGYRYDHGYLRYLLGFLLIRFCSGWTLPCRIAAWVERLPKKAFPKAVLDWSKPLPPEQWQHPSDELIEQSKAVRKTLRKGLTVFDHFDWVEKNKVSENA
;
A
#
# COMPACT_ATOMS: atom_id res chain seq x y z
N GLN A 1 -16.54 -11.19 11.15
CA GLN A 1 -15.25 -11.01 10.45
C GLN A 1 -14.99 -9.50 10.38
N GLN A 2 -13.96 -8.99 11.06
CA GLN A 2 -13.62 -7.56 10.99
C GLN A 2 -13.16 -7.25 9.56
N LYS A 3 -13.68 -6.16 8.98
CA LYS A 3 -13.26 -5.63 7.69
C LYS A 3 -12.36 -4.43 7.96
N PHE A 4 -11.14 -4.44 7.42
CA PHE A 4 -10.21 -3.32 7.53
C PHE A 4 -10.21 -2.56 6.20
N ALA A 5 -10.13 -1.24 6.27
CA ALA A 5 -10.03 -0.40 5.09
C ALA A 5 -9.44 0.95 5.47
N LEU A 6 -8.64 1.52 4.56
CA LEU A 6 -8.33 2.94 4.58
C LEU A 6 -9.52 3.71 3.99
N MET A 7 -10.05 4.68 4.74
CA MET A 7 -11.17 5.52 4.31
C MET A 7 -10.68 6.96 4.16
N ILE A 8 -10.82 7.52 2.95
CA ILE A 8 -10.45 8.90 2.65
C ILE A 8 -11.74 9.68 2.37
N GLY A 9 -12.04 10.64 3.24
CA GLY A 9 -13.17 11.54 3.09
C GLY A 9 -12.83 12.73 2.19
N LEU A 10 -13.59 12.90 1.13
CA LEU A 10 -13.49 14.02 0.19
C LEU A 10 -14.76 14.87 0.36
N ARG A 11 -14.59 16.16 0.67
CA ARG A 11 -15.72 17.09 0.74
C ARG A 11 -15.87 17.79 -0.60
N ASP A 12 -17.03 17.65 -1.22
CA ASP A 12 -17.38 18.45 -2.38
C ASP A 12 -17.53 19.91 -1.98
N ALA A 13 -16.85 20.79 -2.71
CA ALA A 13 -16.82 22.22 -2.44
C ALA A 13 -18.13 22.93 -2.81
N SER A 14 -18.98 22.33 -3.65
CA SER A 14 -20.17 22.96 -4.21
C SER A 14 -21.42 22.78 -3.34
N ASP A 15 -21.62 21.60 -2.79
CA ASP A 15 -22.80 21.18 -2.03
C ASP A 15 -22.45 20.66 -0.62
N GLY A 16 -21.16 20.58 -0.29
CA GLY A 16 -20.68 20.18 1.04
C GLY A 16 -20.86 18.70 1.34
N GLN A 17 -21.25 17.89 0.35
CA GLN A 17 -21.41 16.46 0.50
C GLN A 17 -20.04 15.82 0.78
N VAL A 18 -20.01 14.84 1.69
CA VAL A 18 -18.80 14.06 1.95
C VAL A 18 -18.89 12.74 1.20
N VAL A 19 -17.97 12.53 0.27
CA VAL A 19 -17.78 11.27 -0.44
C VAL A 19 -16.64 10.51 0.20
N TRP A 20 -16.79 9.19 0.35
CA TRP A 20 -15.77 8.33 0.94
C TRP A 20 -15.16 7.43 -0.12
N LEU A 21 -13.82 7.49 -0.25
CA LEU A 21 -13.04 6.47 -0.94
C LEU A 21 -12.65 5.40 0.08
N THR A 22 -13.07 4.16 -0.17
CA THR A 22 -12.76 3.02 0.71
C THR A 22 -11.79 2.09 0.00
N VAL A 23 -10.55 2.01 0.49
CA VAL A 23 -9.54 1.08 0.01
C VAL A 23 -9.54 -0.13 0.94
N PRO A 24 -10.03 -1.31 0.50
CA PRO A 24 -10.10 -2.48 1.34
C PRO A 24 -8.70 -3.04 1.63
N SER A 25 -8.44 -3.36 2.90
CA SER A 25 -7.17 -3.95 3.34
C SER A 25 -7.41 -5.27 4.07
N TYR A 26 -6.49 -6.21 3.97
CA TYR A 26 -6.64 -7.54 4.57
C TYR A 26 -6.42 -7.55 6.09
N THR A 27 -5.63 -6.60 6.61
CA THR A 27 -5.32 -6.47 8.03
C THR A 27 -5.29 -5.01 8.46
N LEU A 28 -5.44 -4.75 9.76
CA LEU A 28 -5.27 -3.40 10.31
C LEU A 28 -3.89 -2.81 10.00
N GLY A 29 -2.83 -3.63 10.09
CA GLY A 29 -1.46 -3.20 9.80
C GLY A 29 -1.28 -2.75 8.35
N MET A 30 -1.99 -3.37 7.39
CA MET A 30 -1.98 -2.92 6.00
C MET A 30 -2.70 -1.58 5.83
N ALA A 31 -3.88 -1.40 6.42
CA ALA A 31 -4.61 -0.13 6.34
C ALA A 31 -3.81 1.03 6.97
N VAL A 32 -3.17 0.78 8.11
CA VAL A 32 -2.25 1.74 8.76
C VAL A 32 -1.01 1.98 7.90
N GLY A 33 -0.46 0.93 7.28
CA GLY A 33 0.69 1.04 6.38
C GLY A 33 0.39 1.88 5.14
N GLU A 34 -0.79 1.74 4.54
CA GLU A 34 -1.24 2.56 3.40
C GLU A 34 -1.33 4.04 3.81
N TRP A 35 -1.90 4.33 4.99
CA TRP A 35 -1.92 5.70 5.54
C TRP A 35 -0.51 6.26 5.78
N GLU A 36 0.36 5.47 6.40
CA GLU A 36 1.74 5.86 6.67
C GLU A 36 2.54 6.12 5.39
N ALA A 37 2.28 5.36 4.32
CA ALA A 37 2.89 5.60 3.01
C ALA A 37 2.46 6.96 2.41
N ILE A 38 1.17 7.29 2.48
CA ILE A 38 0.65 8.59 2.03
C ILE A 38 1.29 9.72 2.84
N ARG A 39 1.31 9.58 4.17
CA ARG A 39 1.92 10.57 5.09
C ARG A 39 3.41 10.77 4.79
N ALA A 40 4.18 9.70 4.66
CA ALA A 40 5.60 9.75 4.34
C ALA A 40 5.86 10.40 2.98
N TYR A 41 5.05 10.09 1.97
CA TYR A 41 5.12 10.75 0.66
C TYR A 41 4.87 12.25 0.75
N MET A 42 3.86 12.68 1.52
CA MET A 42 3.52 14.10 1.68
C MET A 42 4.56 14.87 2.49
N GLU A 43 5.17 14.26 3.52
CA GLU A 43 6.14 14.92 4.40
C GLU A 43 7.57 14.92 3.86
N GLU A 44 8.01 13.80 3.28
CA GLU A 44 9.42 13.56 2.94
C GLU A 44 9.62 13.34 1.42
N GLY A 45 8.53 13.28 0.65
CA GLY A 45 8.55 13.11 -0.79
C GLY A 45 8.67 11.65 -1.26
N PRO A 46 8.80 11.42 -2.58
CA PRO A 46 8.78 10.09 -3.18
C PRO A 46 9.91 9.17 -2.72
N SER A 47 11.05 9.72 -2.30
CA SER A 47 12.20 8.94 -1.81
C SER A 47 11.95 8.28 -0.46
N ALA A 48 10.94 8.71 0.30
CA ALA A 48 10.61 8.14 1.61
C ALA A 48 9.73 6.89 1.54
N LEU A 49 9.17 6.60 0.35
CA LEU A 49 8.34 5.43 0.16
C LEU A 49 9.20 4.15 0.24
N PRO A 50 8.71 3.10 0.94
CA PRO A 50 9.41 1.83 0.97
C PRO A 50 9.49 1.26 -0.44
N LEU A 51 10.65 0.67 -0.76
CA LEU A 51 10.80 -0.06 -2.01
C LEU A 51 9.82 -1.24 -2.05
N PRO A 52 9.30 -1.59 -3.24
CA PRO A 52 8.44 -2.75 -3.41
C PRO A 52 9.08 -3.99 -2.78
N MET A 53 8.38 -4.61 -1.82
CA MET A 53 8.87 -5.80 -1.12
C MET A 53 9.12 -6.96 -2.09
N MET A 54 8.25 -7.08 -3.09
CA MET A 54 8.42 -7.93 -4.25
C MET A 54 8.90 -6.99 -5.35
N GLY A 55 10.17 -7.08 -5.76
CA GLY A 55 10.77 -6.13 -6.71
C GLY A 55 9.89 -5.87 -7.93
N GLU A 56 10.05 -4.73 -8.59
CA GLU A 56 9.09 -4.12 -9.55
C GLU A 56 8.41 -5.05 -10.57
N ASN A 57 9.00 -6.20 -10.89
CA ASN A 57 8.47 -7.16 -11.87
C ASN A 57 7.69 -8.35 -11.26
N MET A 58 7.54 -8.41 -9.94
CA MET A 58 6.93 -9.54 -9.22
C MET A 58 5.52 -9.22 -8.70
N GLU A 59 4.79 -8.37 -9.42
CA GLU A 59 3.38 -8.09 -9.12
C GLU A 59 2.50 -9.31 -9.43
N GLU A 60 1.41 -9.47 -8.67
CA GLU A 60 0.47 -10.57 -8.87
C GLU A 60 -0.12 -10.52 -10.29
N GLY A 61 -0.06 -11.64 -11.01
CA GLY A 61 -0.48 -11.71 -12.43
C GLY A 61 0.65 -11.58 -13.44
N THR A 62 1.87 -11.25 -13.02
CA THR A 62 3.06 -11.27 -13.88
C THR A 62 3.64 -12.67 -14.04
N VAL A 63 4.41 -12.89 -15.12
CA VAL A 63 5.12 -14.16 -15.32
C VAL A 63 6.11 -14.45 -14.18
N GLU A 64 6.75 -13.41 -13.65
CA GLU A 64 7.81 -13.56 -12.67
C GLU A 64 7.27 -13.90 -11.28
N PHE A 65 6.11 -13.36 -10.91
CA PHE A 65 5.35 -13.80 -9.75
C PHE A 65 5.05 -15.31 -9.81
N PHE A 66 4.54 -15.82 -10.93
CA PHE A 66 4.27 -17.25 -11.07
C PHE A 66 5.55 -18.11 -11.07
N HIS A 67 6.67 -17.59 -11.56
CA HIS A 67 7.97 -18.26 -11.43
C HIS A 67 8.46 -18.31 -9.98
N MET A 68 8.24 -17.26 -9.20
CA MET A 68 8.46 -17.28 -7.76
C MET A 68 7.55 -18.32 -7.08
N CYS A 69 6.24 -18.32 -7.34
CA CYS A 69 5.31 -19.32 -6.80
C CYS A 69 5.73 -20.75 -7.16
N ARG A 70 6.23 -20.98 -8.39
CA ARG A 70 6.76 -22.28 -8.81
C ARG A 70 7.94 -22.74 -7.95
N LYS A 71 8.86 -21.82 -7.63
CA LYS A 71 10.02 -22.12 -6.78
C LYS A 71 9.58 -22.48 -5.37
N GLY A 72 8.66 -21.70 -4.78
CA GLY A 72 8.06 -22.00 -3.47
C GLY A 72 7.35 -23.35 -3.46
N TYR A 73 6.43 -23.57 -4.41
CA TYR A 73 5.67 -24.82 -4.52
C TYR A 73 6.56 -26.05 -4.68
N ARG A 74 7.68 -25.93 -5.40
CA ARG A 74 8.66 -27.03 -5.56
C ARG A 74 9.47 -27.27 -4.28
N TYR A 75 9.71 -26.24 -3.47
CA TYR A 75 10.37 -26.36 -2.17
C TYR A 75 9.45 -27.05 -1.16
N ASP A 76 8.17 -26.67 -1.13
CA ASP A 76 7.20 -27.14 -0.13
C ASP A 76 6.57 -28.51 -0.44
N HIS A 77 6.69 -29.00 -1.69
CA HIS A 77 5.98 -30.20 -2.12
C HIS A 77 6.86 -31.23 -2.86
N GLY A 78 6.57 -32.50 -2.59
CA GLY A 78 7.21 -33.62 -3.26
C GLY A 78 6.92 -33.69 -4.76
N TYR A 79 7.75 -34.45 -5.48
CA TYR A 79 7.75 -34.52 -6.95
C TYR A 79 6.38 -34.84 -7.57
N LEU A 80 5.65 -35.81 -7.02
CA LEU A 80 4.34 -36.21 -7.54
C LEU A 80 3.30 -35.08 -7.45
N ARG A 81 3.32 -34.35 -6.32
CA ARG A 81 2.42 -33.21 -6.08
C ARG A 81 2.81 -32.02 -6.95
N TYR A 82 4.10 -31.78 -7.18
CA TYR A 82 4.57 -30.78 -8.13
C TYR A 82 4.13 -31.09 -9.56
N LEU A 83 4.25 -32.35 -9.99
CA LEU A 83 3.89 -32.77 -11.35
C LEU A 83 2.37 -32.66 -11.58
N LEU A 84 1.56 -33.24 -10.69
CA LEU A 84 0.11 -33.27 -10.83
C LEU A 84 -0.58 -31.96 -10.43
N GLY A 85 -0.01 -31.22 -9.47
CA GLY A 85 -0.60 -29.99 -8.96
C GLY A 85 -0.15 -28.77 -9.76
N PHE A 86 1.15 -28.58 -9.96
CA PHE A 86 1.66 -27.35 -10.58
C PHE A 86 1.80 -27.47 -12.10
N LEU A 87 2.44 -28.55 -12.60
CA LEU A 87 2.71 -28.68 -14.03
C LEU A 87 1.46 -28.98 -14.86
N LEU A 88 0.58 -29.87 -14.39
CA LEU A 88 -0.68 -30.13 -15.08
C LEU A 88 -1.56 -28.88 -15.15
N ILE A 89 -1.74 -28.16 -14.04
CA ILE A 89 -2.51 -26.91 -14.03
C ILE A 89 -1.86 -25.88 -14.95
N ARG A 90 -0.52 -25.77 -14.97
CA ARG A 90 0.18 -24.89 -15.91
C ARG A 90 -0.10 -25.25 -17.36
N PHE A 91 -0.08 -26.53 -17.69
CA PHE A 91 -0.34 -27.00 -19.05
C PHE A 91 -1.79 -26.71 -19.47
N CYS A 92 -2.76 -27.03 -18.62
CA CYS A 92 -4.17 -26.82 -18.92
C CYS A 92 -4.58 -25.34 -18.92
N SER A 93 -4.01 -24.52 -18.04
CA SER A 93 -4.35 -23.09 -17.95
C SER A 93 -3.59 -22.23 -18.96
N GLY A 94 -2.44 -22.70 -19.47
CA GLY A 94 -1.61 -21.94 -20.40
C GLY A 94 -1.17 -20.57 -19.88
N TRP A 95 -1.15 -20.36 -18.55
CA TRP A 95 -1.11 -19.04 -17.87
C TRP A 95 -0.01 -18.10 -18.35
N THR A 96 1.10 -18.62 -18.87
CA THR A 96 2.19 -17.79 -19.40
C THR A 96 1.71 -16.90 -20.56
N LEU A 97 0.78 -17.37 -21.39
CA LEU A 97 0.23 -16.59 -22.49
C LEU A 97 -0.69 -15.46 -22.01
N PRO A 98 -1.72 -15.69 -21.16
CA PRO A 98 -2.49 -14.62 -20.52
C PRO A 98 -1.63 -13.56 -19.83
N CYS A 99 -0.61 -13.96 -19.05
CA CYS A 99 0.27 -13.00 -18.38
C CYS A 99 1.06 -12.13 -19.37
N ARG A 100 1.55 -12.71 -20.47
CA ARG A 100 2.25 -11.94 -21.52
C ARG A 100 1.31 -11.01 -22.26
N ILE A 101 0.07 -11.44 -22.49
CA ILE A 101 -0.98 -10.59 -23.09
C ILE A 101 -1.31 -9.44 -22.15
N ALA A 102 -1.49 -9.69 -20.85
CA ALA A 102 -1.74 -8.65 -19.85
C ALA A 102 -0.60 -7.62 -19.82
N ALA A 103 0.66 -8.07 -19.76
CA ALA A 103 1.82 -7.18 -19.81
C ALA A 103 1.92 -6.41 -21.14
N TRP A 104 1.49 -6.99 -22.25
CA TRP A 104 1.41 -6.28 -23.53
C TRP A 104 0.29 -5.23 -23.53
N VAL A 105 -0.90 -5.57 -23.01
CA VAL A 105 -2.05 -4.66 -22.88
C VAL A 105 -1.71 -3.48 -21.98
N GLU A 106 -0.98 -3.69 -20.89
CA GLU A 106 -0.53 -2.62 -19.99
C GLU A 106 0.40 -1.62 -20.67
N ARG A 107 1.21 -2.09 -21.63
CA ARG A 107 2.12 -1.26 -22.43
C ARG A 107 1.43 -0.54 -23.59
N LEU A 108 0.20 -0.93 -23.93
CA LEU A 108 -0.55 -0.20 -24.94
C LEU A 108 -0.75 1.25 -24.48
N PRO A 109 -0.71 2.22 -25.40
CA PRO A 109 -0.94 3.61 -25.06
C PRO A 109 -2.34 3.75 -24.47
N LYS A 110 -2.40 3.88 -23.14
CA LYS A 110 -3.64 4.16 -22.43
C LYS A 110 -4.10 5.54 -22.87
N LYS A 111 -5.40 5.70 -23.12
CA LYS A 111 -5.97 7.00 -23.46
C LYS A 111 -5.56 7.98 -22.35
N ALA A 112 -4.84 9.02 -22.74
CA ALA A 112 -4.40 10.04 -21.79
C ALA A 112 -5.62 10.59 -21.04
N PHE A 113 -5.42 10.92 -19.77
CA PHE A 113 -6.47 11.57 -18.99
C PHE A 113 -6.96 12.84 -19.73
N PRO A 114 -8.25 13.19 -19.62
CA PRO A 114 -8.76 14.44 -20.17
C PRO A 114 -7.89 15.63 -19.74
N LYS A 115 -7.73 16.65 -20.61
CA LYS A 115 -6.88 17.81 -20.29
C LYS A 115 -7.25 18.48 -18.96
N ALA A 116 -8.55 18.61 -18.70
CA ALA A 116 -9.06 19.10 -17.42
C ALA A 116 -8.48 18.31 -16.24
N VAL A 117 -8.37 16.98 -16.37
CA VAL A 117 -7.78 16.10 -15.37
C VAL A 117 -6.31 16.36 -15.16
N LEU A 118 -5.55 16.44 -16.25
CA LEU A 118 -4.12 16.74 -16.18
C LEU A 118 -3.86 18.12 -15.57
N ASP A 119 -4.69 19.12 -15.88
CA ASP A 119 -4.54 20.48 -15.37
C ASP A 119 -4.85 20.57 -13.88
N TRP A 120 -5.89 19.90 -13.36
CA TRP A 120 -6.14 19.84 -11.91
C TRP A 120 -5.18 18.92 -11.16
N SER A 121 -4.52 17.99 -11.85
CA SER A 121 -3.52 17.09 -11.25
C SER A 121 -2.13 17.70 -11.16
N LYS A 122 -1.91 18.92 -11.69
CA LYS A 122 -0.60 19.59 -11.55
C LYS A 122 -0.31 19.84 -10.07
N PRO A 123 0.97 19.69 -9.64
CA PRO A 123 1.33 19.96 -8.26
C PRO A 123 0.98 21.42 -7.92
N LEU A 124 0.49 21.62 -6.70
CA LEU A 124 0.24 22.96 -6.19
C LEU A 124 1.57 23.74 -6.14
N PRO A 125 1.55 25.06 -6.32
CA PRO A 125 2.71 25.90 -6.10
C PRO A 125 3.30 25.65 -4.70
N PRO A 126 4.64 25.60 -4.53
CA PRO A 126 5.27 25.35 -3.23
C PRO A 126 4.80 26.31 -2.12
N GLU A 127 4.41 27.52 -2.48
CA GLU A 127 3.90 28.54 -1.55
C GLU A 127 2.54 28.14 -0.93
N GLN A 128 1.79 27.22 -1.56
CA GLN A 128 0.52 26.70 -1.06
C GLN A 128 0.69 25.39 -0.28
N TRP A 129 1.91 24.85 -0.20
CA TRP A 129 2.15 23.62 0.54
C TRP A 129 2.02 23.88 2.03
N GLN A 130 1.14 23.12 2.68
CA GLN A 130 1.01 23.15 4.13
C GLN A 130 2.15 22.35 4.74
N HIS A 131 2.94 22.99 5.60
CA HIS A 131 3.93 22.28 6.39
C HIS A 131 3.27 21.54 7.56
N PRO A 132 3.82 20.39 7.98
CA PRO A 132 3.34 19.70 9.17
C PRO A 132 3.43 20.63 10.39
N SER A 133 2.44 20.57 11.28
CA SER A 133 2.43 21.36 12.50
C SER A 133 3.56 20.95 13.45
N ASP A 134 4.01 21.86 14.31
CA ASP A 134 5.07 21.58 15.29
C ASP A 134 4.69 20.41 16.22
N GLU A 135 3.42 20.34 16.63
CA GLU A 135 2.88 19.23 17.43
C GLU A 135 3.01 17.89 16.70
N LEU A 136 2.67 17.85 15.40
CA LEU A 136 2.77 16.62 14.61
C LEU A 136 4.22 16.18 14.43
N ILE A 137 5.14 17.13 14.28
CA ILE A 137 6.59 16.86 14.19
C ILE A 137 7.07 16.24 15.51
N GLU A 138 6.62 16.74 16.66
CA GLU A 138 6.97 16.20 17.97
C GLU A 138 6.43 14.78 18.18
N GLN A 139 5.14 14.56 17.87
CA GLN A 139 4.52 13.23 17.93
C GLN A 139 5.25 12.24 17.03
N SER A 140 5.58 12.65 15.80
CA SER A 140 6.34 11.82 14.85
C SER A 140 7.71 11.44 15.38
N LYS A 141 8.42 12.36 16.06
CA LYS A 141 9.70 12.06 16.73
C LYS A 141 9.52 11.04 17.87
N ALA A 142 8.44 11.16 18.65
CA ALA A 142 8.14 10.23 19.73
C ALA A 142 7.86 8.81 19.22
N VAL A 143 7.01 8.68 18.19
CA VAL A 143 6.72 7.39 17.53
C VAL A 143 7.99 6.78 16.95
N ARG A 144 8.78 7.55 16.19
CA ARG A 144 10.06 7.08 15.62
C ARG A 144 11.03 6.60 16.69
N LYS A 145 11.06 7.22 17.87
CA LYS A 145 11.89 6.78 19.01
C LYS A 145 11.43 5.43 19.55
N THR A 146 10.13 5.15 19.57
CA THR A 146 9.59 3.84 19.96
C THR A 146 9.91 2.78 18.90
N LEU A 147 9.72 3.09 17.61
CA LEU A 147 10.05 2.18 16.50
C LEU A 147 11.52 1.78 16.48
N ARG A 148 12.44 2.72 16.75
CA ARG A 148 13.88 2.45 16.86
C ARG A 148 14.24 1.46 17.97
N LYS A 149 13.36 1.27 18.97
CA LYS A 149 13.53 0.27 20.04
C LYS A 149 12.99 -1.11 19.65
N GLY A 150 12.47 -1.28 18.43
CA GLY A 150 11.87 -2.53 17.96
C GLY A 150 10.43 -2.76 18.43
N LEU A 151 9.80 -1.73 19.01
CA LEU A 151 8.38 -1.77 19.42
C LEU A 151 7.49 -1.32 18.26
N THR A 152 6.22 -1.71 18.28
CA THR A 152 5.24 -1.35 17.25
C THR A 152 4.62 0.03 17.48
N VAL A 153 3.97 0.59 16.44
CA VAL A 153 3.16 1.82 16.57
C VAL A 153 2.04 1.62 17.59
N PHE A 154 1.44 0.43 17.65
CA PHE A 154 0.38 0.12 18.61
C PHE A 154 0.89 0.13 20.04
N ASP A 155 2.06 -0.45 20.30
CA ASP A 155 2.70 -0.41 21.63
C ASP A 155 2.96 1.04 22.10
N HIS A 156 3.30 1.94 21.18
CA HIS A 156 3.48 3.36 21.49
C HIS A 156 2.17 3.98 22.00
N PHE A 157 1.07 3.82 21.26
CA PHE A 157 -0.20 4.45 21.60
C PHE A 157 -0.86 3.80 22.83
N ASP A 158 -0.73 2.48 23.01
CA ASP A 158 -1.15 1.79 24.23
C ASP A 158 -0.43 2.34 25.48
N TRP A 159 0.86 2.65 25.34
CA TRP A 159 1.63 3.28 26.42
C TRP A 159 1.15 4.71 26.68
N VAL A 160 0.96 5.53 25.64
CA VAL A 160 0.47 6.91 25.80
C VAL A 160 -0.90 6.95 26.49
N GLU A 161 -1.82 6.06 26.11
CA GLU A 161 -3.16 5.99 26.70
C GLU A 161 -3.12 5.63 28.18
N LYS A 162 -2.31 4.63 28.56
CA LYS A 162 -2.13 4.24 29.97
C LYS A 162 -1.58 5.38 30.83
N ASN A 163 -0.61 6.15 30.32
CA ASN A 163 -0.04 7.29 31.06
C ASN A 163 -1.03 8.45 31.20
N LYS A 164 -1.84 8.73 30.17
CA LYS A 164 -2.91 9.73 30.26
C LYS A 164 -3.96 9.35 31.30
N VAL A 165 -4.30 8.08 31.44
CA VAL A 165 -5.27 7.62 32.46
C VAL A 165 -4.68 7.76 33.87
N SER A 166 -3.38 7.52 34.06
CA SER A 166 -2.73 7.70 35.38
C SER A 166 -2.51 9.15 35.79
N GLU A 167 -2.39 10.10 34.85
CA GLU A 167 -2.28 11.53 35.17
C GLU A 167 -3.63 12.16 35.53
N ASN A 168 -4.74 11.55 35.08
CA ASN A 168 -6.10 12.05 35.30
C ASN A 168 -6.83 11.34 36.46
N ALA A 169 -6.16 10.42 37.17
CA ALA A 169 -6.68 9.65 38.31
C ALA A 169 -6.04 10.11 39.62
#